data_AF-A0A7G2E6T2-F1
#
_entry.id   AF-A0A7G2E6T2-F1
#
_cell.length_a   1.000
_cell.length_b   1.000
_cell.length_c   1.000
_cell.angle_alpha   90.00
_cell.angle_beta   90.00
_cell.angle_gamma   90.00
#
_symmetry.space_group_name_H-M   'P 1'
#
loop_
_entity.id
_entity.type
_entity.pdbx_description
1 polymer ?
#
loop_
_entity_poly.entity_id
_entity_poly.type
_entity_poly.pdbx_seq_one_letter_code
_entity_poly.pdbx_strand_id
1 'polypeptide(L)'
;MSCNQIDSIEVRAARLDILSIEYIPCESDNVVLEIPRLQFGRNYWVAGRLLPHTSINISCPPQKQESNGMVKWDTNYATSPASLSVSLDLKNPREVEVLRKILAVWTEKMIELEISFKNNNPLGEEGNSSDGGAQNNLWEKAEPFPNADFRVDTIWMHNFKGSNKEQFALVSRFVMQKTVMKKMMIKTSFDEKKKKEIEAAVAKLKELPKGNEELSIECF
;
A
#
# COMPACT_ATOMS: atom_id res chain seq x y z
N MET A 1 -25.64 -31.99 -11.86
CA MET A 1 -25.70 -30.57 -12.27
C MET A 1 -24.58 -29.84 -11.56
N SER A 2 -23.56 -29.39 -12.29
CA SER A 2 -22.46 -28.59 -11.74
C SER A 2 -22.92 -27.13 -11.64
N CYS A 3 -23.31 -26.69 -10.45
CA CYS A 3 -23.63 -25.31 -10.14
C CYS A 3 -22.30 -24.54 -9.96
N ASN A 4 -21.58 -24.28 -11.06
CA ASN A 4 -20.23 -23.72 -11.01
C ASN A 4 -20.10 -22.32 -11.64
N GLN A 5 -21.18 -21.73 -12.14
CA GLN A 5 -21.15 -20.38 -12.68
C GLN A 5 -21.94 -19.45 -11.76
N ILE A 6 -21.22 -18.52 -11.14
CA ILE A 6 -21.80 -17.35 -10.52
C ILE A 6 -22.08 -16.37 -11.65
N ASP A 7 -23.33 -15.92 -11.80
CA ASP A 7 -23.70 -15.00 -12.88
C ASP A 7 -23.05 -13.63 -12.70
N SER A 8 -23.04 -13.11 -11.46
CA SER A 8 -22.40 -11.83 -11.12
C SER A 8 -22.02 -11.73 -9.63
N ILE A 9 -21.07 -10.85 -9.33
CA ILE A 9 -20.69 -10.46 -7.97
C ILE A 9 -20.83 -8.96 -7.84
N GLU A 10 -21.67 -8.52 -6.90
CA GLU A 10 -21.87 -7.12 -6.60
C GLU A 10 -21.60 -6.85 -5.12
N VAL A 11 -20.64 -5.95 -4.86
CA VAL A 11 -20.27 -5.53 -3.50
C VAL A 11 -20.37 -4.01 -3.44
N ARG A 12 -21.40 -3.51 -2.74
CA ARG A 12 -21.56 -2.08 -2.42
C ARG A 12 -21.38 -1.88 -0.93
N ALA A 13 -20.23 -1.34 -0.52
CA ALA A 13 -19.92 -1.19 0.89
C ALA A 13 -19.10 0.07 1.16
N ALA A 14 -19.78 1.13 1.60
CA ALA A 14 -19.17 2.44 1.87
C ALA A 14 -18.10 2.44 2.97
N ARG A 15 -18.14 1.45 3.87
CA ARG A 15 -17.27 1.35 5.06
C ARG A 15 -16.41 0.10 5.08
N LEU A 16 -16.29 -0.63 3.97
CA LEU A 16 -15.45 -1.82 3.92
C LEU A 16 -13.98 -1.39 3.89
N ASP A 17 -13.23 -1.84 4.90
CA ASP A 17 -11.81 -1.51 5.05
C ASP A 17 -10.88 -2.66 4.64
N ILE A 18 -11.40 -3.88 4.46
CA ILE A 18 -10.63 -5.06 4.03
C ILE A 18 -11.47 -5.85 3.01
N LEU A 19 -10.87 -6.18 1.87
CA LEU A 19 -11.43 -7.11 0.89
C LEU A 19 -10.35 -8.10 0.49
N SER A 20 -10.63 -9.40 0.59
CA SER A 20 -9.76 -10.45 0.09
C SER A 20 -10.51 -11.26 -0.96
N ILE A 21 -9.88 -11.44 -2.11
CA ILE A 21 -10.43 -12.21 -3.24
C ILE A 21 -9.39 -13.26 -3.61
N GLU A 22 -9.74 -14.53 -3.42
CA GLU A 22 -8.88 -15.65 -3.82
C GLU A 22 -9.11 -16.05 -5.28
N TYR A 23 -10.37 -16.08 -5.69
CA TYR A 23 -10.80 -16.50 -7.02
C TYR A 23 -12.12 -15.83 -7.38
N ILE A 24 -12.27 -15.42 -8.65
CA ILE A 24 -13.50 -14.87 -9.19
C ILE A 24 -14.00 -15.82 -10.29
N PRO A 25 -15.12 -16.54 -10.08
CA PRO A 25 -15.67 -17.50 -11.05
C PRO A 25 -16.53 -16.85 -12.15
N CYS A 26 -16.35 -15.56 -12.44
CA CYS A 26 -17.14 -14.83 -13.44
C CYS A 26 -16.31 -13.79 -14.23
N GLU A 27 -16.88 -13.34 -15.35
CA GLU A 27 -16.25 -12.35 -16.23
C GLU A 27 -16.16 -10.97 -15.56
N SER A 28 -15.22 -10.13 -16.01
CA SER A 28 -14.98 -8.80 -15.43
C SER A 28 -16.23 -7.92 -15.44
N ASP A 29 -17.01 -8.00 -16.50
CA ASP A 29 -18.18 -7.17 -16.71
C ASP A 29 -19.32 -7.54 -15.76
N ASN A 30 -19.22 -8.71 -15.12
CA ASN A 30 -20.17 -9.22 -14.15
C ASN A 30 -19.72 -8.98 -12.70
N VAL A 31 -18.65 -8.20 -12.47
CA VAL A 31 -18.19 -7.84 -11.13
C VAL A 31 -18.26 -6.33 -10.90
N VAL A 32 -19.05 -5.94 -9.91
CA VAL A 32 -19.22 -4.54 -9.49
C VAL A 32 -18.72 -4.37 -8.07
N LEU A 33 -17.63 -3.62 -7.90
CA LEU A 33 -17.06 -3.29 -6.60
C LEU A 33 -17.20 -1.78 -6.34
N GLU A 34 -18.25 -1.39 -5.61
CA GLU A 34 -18.44 -0.02 -5.16
C GLU A 34 -17.98 0.11 -3.70
N ILE A 35 -16.66 0.23 -3.53
CA ILE A 35 -16.02 0.28 -2.22
C ILE A 35 -15.14 1.53 -2.15
N PRO A 36 -15.72 2.71 -1.84
CA PRO A 36 -15.02 4.00 -1.91
C PRO A 36 -13.75 4.13 -1.07
N ARG A 37 -13.55 3.27 -0.07
CA ARG A 37 -12.35 3.26 0.78
C ARG A 37 -11.20 2.42 0.20
N LEU A 38 -11.50 1.50 -0.73
CA LEU A 38 -10.54 0.61 -1.38
C LEU A 38 -10.38 1.03 -2.85
N GLN A 39 -9.85 2.23 -3.07
CA GLN A 39 -9.62 2.78 -4.41
C GLN A 39 -8.30 2.28 -4.99
N PHE A 40 -8.25 0.97 -5.27
CA PHE A 40 -7.09 0.31 -5.84
C PHE A 40 -7.27 0.11 -7.34
N GLY A 41 -6.22 0.37 -8.10
CA GLY A 41 -6.24 0.36 -9.56
C GLY A 41 -6.08 -1.02 -10.18
N ARG A 42 -6.03 -2.08 -9.36
CA ARG A 42 -5.76 -3.43 -9.83
C ARG A 42 -6.90 -3.97 -10.68
N ASN A 43 -6.53 -4.46 -11.86
CA ASN A 43 -7.42 -5.26 -12.69
C ASN A 43 -7.22 -6.75 -12.33
N TYR A 44 -8.20 -7.36 -11.66
CA TYR A 44 -8.17 -8.77 -11.25
C TYR A 44 -8.16 -9.76 -12.43
N TRP A 45 -8.36 -9.28 -13.66
CA TRP A 45 -8.43 -10.07 -14.89
C TRP A 45 -7.23 -9.85 -15.84
N VAL A 46 -6.33 -8.91 -15.54
CA VAL A 46 -5.13 -8.68 -16.37
C VAL A 46 -4.04 -9.69 -16.02
N ALA A 47 -3.45 -10.29 -17.08
CA ALA A 47 -2.39 -11.31 -17.07
C ALA A 47 -2.83 -12.80 -17.03
N GLY A 48 -4.11 -13.11 -17.30
CA GLY A 48 -4.55 -14.50 -17.53
C GLY A 48 -4.34 -15.44 -16.32
N ARG A 49 -4.07 -14.88 -15.14
CA ARG A 49 -3.95 -15.59 -13.86
C ARG A 49 -4.74 -14.82 -12.82
N LEU A 50 -5.83 -15.41 -12.34
CA LEU A 50 -6.55 -14.95 -11.15
C LEU A 50 -5.64 -15.20 -9.95
N LEU A 51 -4.88 -14.18 -9.56
CA LEU A 51 -3.99 -14.23 -8.42
C LEU A 51 -4.74 -13.78 -7.16
N PRO A 52 -4.71 -14.55 -6.06
CA PRO A 52 -5.29 -14.12 -4.79
C PRO A 52 -4.76 -12.75 -4.40
N HIS A 53 -5.67 -11.87 -3.99
CA HIS A 53 -5.36 -10.48 -3.72
C HIS A 53 -6.11 -9.98 -2.49
N THR A 54 -5.41 -9.22 -1.65
CA THR A 54 -6.02 -8.54 -0.50
C THR A 54 -5.82 -7.04 -0.59
N SER A 55 -6.92 -6.31 -0.46
CA SER A 55 -7.01 -4.85 -0.44
C SER A 55 -7.35 -4.36 0.97
N ILE A 56 -6.57 -3.43 1.52
CA ILE A 56 -6.68 -2.96 2.91
C ILE A 56 -6.62 -1.43 2.96
N ASN A 57 -7.68 -0.79 3.44
CA ASN A 57 -7.63 0.59 3.92
C ASN A 57 -7.22 0.57 5.39
N ILE A 58 -5.94 0.81 5.68
CA ILE A 58 -5.43 0.84 7.04
C ILE A 58 -5.97 2.11 7.70
N SER A 59 -7.06 2.03 8.44
CA SER A 59 -7.58 3.18 9.20
C SER A 59 -7.59 2.86 10.69
N CYS A 60 -6.99 3.74 11.49
CA CYS A 60 -7.04 3.63 12.95
C CYS A 60 -8.09 4.60 13.48
N PRO A 61 -9.25 4.15 13.99
CA PRO A 61 -10.19 5.06 14.62
C PRO A 61 -9.51 5.75 15.82
N PRO A 62 -9.82 7.04 16.09
CA PRO A 62 -9.32 7.72 17.28
C PRO A 62 -9.82 7.00 18.53
N GLN A 63 -8.87 6.29 19.16
CA GLN A 63 -8.84 5.78 20.53
C GLN A 63 -10.21 5.71 21.25
N LYS A 64 -10.94 4.61 21.08
CA LYS A 64 -11.65 4.07 22.25
C LYS A 64 -10.61 3.37 23.11
N GLN A 65 -10.64 3.66 24.41
CA GLN A 65 -9.84 2.99 25.42
C GLN A 65 -9.83 1.48 25.20
N GLU A 66 -8.64 0.93 25.45
CA GLU A 66 -8.35 -0.48 25.68
C GLU A 66 -9.57 -1.39 25.74
N SER A 67 -9.80 -2.11 24.66
CA SER A 67 -10.07 -3.52 24.84
C SER A 67 -8.88 -4.25 24.27
N ASN A 68 -8.42 -5.25 25.00
CA ASN A 68 -7.38 -6.22 24.64
C ASN A 68 -7.67 -7.01 23.35
N GLY A 69 -8.60 -6.54 22.51
CA GLY A 69 -8.81 -7.00 21.15
C GLY A 69 -7.77 -6.37 20.24
N MET A 70 -6.51 -6.80 20.38
CA MET A 70 -5.67 -6.95 19.21
C MET A 70 -6.56 -7.66 18.19
N VAL A 71 -6.90 -7.00 17.08
CA VAL A 71 -7.49 -7.71 15.94
C VAL A 71 -6.48 -8.81 15.67
N LYS A 72 -6.78 -10.01 16.15
CA LYS A 72 -6.06 -11.21 15.80
C LYS A 72 -6.28 -11.26 14.30
N TRP A 73 -5.29 -10.79 13.56
CA TRP A 73 -5.15 -11.18 12.18
C TRP A 73 -4.96 -12.68 12.31
N ASP A 74 -6.04 -13.44 12.12
CA ASP A 74 -5.95 -14.89 12.14
C ASP A 74 -4.88 -15.21 11.11
N THR A 75 -3.75 -15.72 11.60
CA THR A 75 -2.58 -16.10 10.81
C THR A 75 -2.86 -17.31 9.91
N ASN A 76 -4.14 -17.63 9.71
CA ASN A 76 -4.68 -18.75 8.96
C ASN A 76 -5.17 -18.34 7.57
N TYR A 77 -4.62 -17.27 6.97
CA TYR A 77 -4.69 -17.13 5.52
C TYR A 77 -3.65 -18.07 4.92
N ALA A 78 -4.03 -19.35 4.78
CA ALA A 78 -3.21 -20.48 4.36
C ALA A 78 -2.69 -20.40 2.91
N THR A 79 -2.86 -19.24 2.27
CA THR A 79 -2.12 -18.82 1.09
C THR A 79 -1.87 -17.33 1.29
N SER A 80 -0.63 -16.91 1.59
CA SER A 80 -0.30 -15.49 1.49
C SER A 80 -0.72 -15.06 0.09
N PRO A 81 -1.63 -14.07 -0.05
CA PRO A 81 -2.11 -13.65 -1.35
C PRO A 81 -0.91 -13.41 -2.26
N ALA A 82 -1.04 -13.67 -3.55
CA ALA A 82 0.04 -13.30 -4.45
C ALA A 82 0.24 -11.77 -4.48
N SER A 83 -0.73 -10.98 -4.00
CA SER A 83 -0.64 -9.52 -4.05
C SER A 83 -1.40 -8.79 -2.95
N LEU A 84 -0.93 -7.60 -2.61
CA LEU A 84 -1.46 -6.76 -1.54
C LEU A 84 -1.65 -5.33 -2.04
N SER A 85 -2.80 -4.72 -1.75
CA SER A 85 -2.99 -3.28 -1.91
C SER A 85 -3.28 -2.65 -0.55
N VAL A 86 -2.55 -1.59 -0.19
CA VAL A 86 -2.69 -0.88 1.09
C VAL A 86 -2.90 0.61 0.87
N SER A 87 -3.83 1.19 1.64
CA SER A 87 -3.96 2.65 1.77
C SER A 87 -3.68 3.07 3.20
N LEU A 88 -2.77 4.05 3.38
CA LEU A 88 -2.35 4.53 4.69
C LEU A 88 -1.92 6.00 4.69
N ASP A 89 -1.98 6.62 5.87
CA ASP A 89 -1.38 7.90 6.20
C ASP A 89 -0.06 7.69 6.96
N LEU A 90 1.06 8.08 6.35
CA LEU A 90 2.38 7.96 6.97
C LEU A 90 2.58 8.91 8.17
N LYS A 91 1.72 9.93 8.33
CA LYS A 91 1.72 10.79 9.52
C LYS A 91 1.03 10.14 10.71
N ASN A 92 0.23 9.10 10.49
CA ASN A 92 -0.40 8.35 11.55
C ASN A 92 0.51 7.17 11.97
N PRO A 93 1.24 7.26 13.10
CA PRO A 93 2.18 6.22 13.50
C PRO A 93 1.49 4.87 13.76
N ARG A 94 0.19 4.85 14.07
CA ARG A 94 -0.56 3.60 14.24
C ARG A 94 -0.80 2.91 12.90
N GLU A 95 -1.09 3.66 11.84
CA GLU A 95 -1.26 3.09 10.50
C GLU A 95 0.08 2.55 9.96
N VAL A 96 1.18 3.26 10.22
CA VAL A 96 2.54 2.78 9.87
C VAL A 96 2.87 1.50 10.63
N GLU A 97 2.54 1.42 11.91
CA GLU A 97 2.76 0.22 12.73
C GLU A 97 1.92 -0.98 12.23
N VAL A 98 0.69 -0.75 11.77
CA VAL A 98 -0.13 -1.80 11.15
C VAL A 98 0.48 -2.29 9.84
N LEU A 99 0.93 -1.37 8.97
CA LEU A 99 1.63 -1.75 7.72
C LEU A 99 2.88 -2.59 8.03
N ARG A 100 3.66 -2.17 9.04
CA ARG A 100 4.85 -2.90 9.50
C ARG A 100 4.52 -4.34 9.87
N LYS A 101 3.45 -4.55 10.65
CA LYS A 101 3.00 -5.89 11.03
C LYS A 101 2.53 -6.72 9.83
N ILE A 102 1.77 -6.12 8.91
CA ILE A 102 1.28 -6.79 7.70
C ILE A 102 2.46 -7.28 6.84
N LEU A 103 3.46 -6.42 6.62
CA LEU A 103 4.63 -6.80 5.83
C LEU A 103 5.55 -7.78 6.57
N ALA A 104 5.65 -7.70 7.89
CA ALA A 104 6.46 -8.62 8.69
C ALA A 104 5.95 -10.08 8.69
N VAL A 105 4.64 -10.29 8.53
CA VAL A 105 4.07 -11.66 8.43
C VAL A 105 4.13 -12.22 7.00
N TRP A 106 4.54 -11.41 6.02
CA TRP A 106 4.61 -11.81 4.62
C TRP A 106 5.95 -12.46 4.31
N THR A 107 6.05 -13.76 4.59
CA THR A 107 7.29 -14.55 4.43
C THR A 107 7.48 -15.05 3.01
N GLU A 108 6.39 -15.32 2.30
CA GLU A 108 6.41 -15.75 0.90
C GLU A 108 6.67 -14.59 -0.07
N LYS A 109 7.19 -14.92 -1.25
CA LYS A 109 7.44 -13.91 -2.29
C LYS A 109 6.12 -13.34 -2.81
N MET A 110 5.92 -12.05 -2.61
CA MET A 110 4.78 -11.29 -3.15
C MET A 110 5.01 -10.97 -4.64
N ILE A 111 3.97 -11.11 -5.46
CA ILE A 111 4.03 -10.73 -6.88
C ILE A 111 3.87 -9.20 -7.01
N GLU A 112 2.92 -8.62 -6.29
CA GLU A 112 2.61 -7.20 -6.41
C GLU A 112 2.19 -6.57 -5.08
N LEU A 113 2.76 -5.40 -4.79
CA LEU A 113 2.35 -4.51 -3.70
C LEU A 113 1.89 -3.17 -4.27
N GLU A 114 0.65 -2.78 -4.05
CA GLU A 114 0.14 -1.45 -4.37
C GLU A 114 0.06 -0.62 -3.08
N ILE A 115 0.65 0.57 -3.07
CA ILE A 115 0.63 1.49 -1.93
C ILE A 115 -0.02 2.79 -2.36
N SER A 116 -1.10 3.16 -1.69
CA SER A 116 -1.79 4.44 -1.89
C SER A 116 -1.63 5.33 -0.65
N PHE A 117 -0.89 6.42 -0.80
CA PHE A 117 -0.73 7.38 0.29
C PHE A 117 -1.99 8.23 0.42
N LYS A 118 -2.55 8.30 1.63
CA LYS A 118 -3.71 9.15 1.91
C LYS A 118 -3.29 10.61 1.85
N ASN A 119 -4.00 11.38 1.03
CA ASN A 119 -3.91 12.82 1.04
C ASN A 119 -4.80 13.34 2.17
N ASN A 120 -4.24 13.44 3.37
CA ASN A 120 -4.81 14.32 4.38
C ASN A 120 -4.53 15.75 3.92
N ASN A 121 -5.37 16.29 3.03
CA ASN A 121 -5.59 17.73 3.01
C ASN A 121 -6.47 18.00 4.23
N PRO A 122 -5.95 18.57 5.33
CA PRO A 122 -6.85 19.22 6.26
C PRO A 122 -7.52 20.33 5.45
N LEU A 123 -8.84 20.20 5.25
CA LEU A 123 -9.63 21.33 4.81
C LEU A 123 -9.45 22.41 5.89
N GLY A 124 -8.63 23.42 5.59
CA GLY A 124 -8.54 24.70 6.29
C GLY A 124 -8.25 24.64 7.80
N GLU A 125 -6.98 24.57 8.18
CA GLU A 125 -6.49 25.25 9.39
C GLU A 125 -5.09 25.83 9.10
N GLU A 126 -5.05 27.01 8.48
CA GLU A 126 -4.06 28.01 8.89
C GLU A 126 -4.49 28.47 10.29
N GLY A 127 -3.98 27.81 11.33
CA GLY A 127 -4.42 28.11 12.68
C GLY A 127 -3.76 27.25 13.73
N ASN A 128 -2.67 27.78 14.29
CA ASN A 128 -2.09 27.41 15.59
C ASN A 128 -1.52 25.98 15.73
N SER A 129 -0.19 25.94 15.55
CA SER A 129 0.71 25.18 16.41
C SER A 129 0.20 25.15 17.87
N SER A 130 -0.36 24.03 18.28
CA SER A 130 -0.54 23.73 19.70
C SER A 130 0.19 22.43 20.00
N ASP A 131 1.26 22.61 20.77
CA ASP A 131 2.19 21.62 21.25
C ASP A 131 1.47 20.54 22.08
N GLY A 132 1.81 19.29 21.80
CA GLY A 132 1.19 18.09 22.35
C GLY A 132 2.10 16.90 22.06
N GLY A 133 3.27 16.92 22.70
CA GLY A 133 4.41 16.01 22.56
C GLY A 133 4.15 14.59 22.07
N ALA A 134 4.90 14.23 21.02
CA ALA A 134 5.31 12.88 20.56
C ALA A 134 5.28 12.70 19.01
N GLN A 135 5.23 13.78 18.21
CA GLN A 135 5.15 13.63 16.74
C GLN A 135 6.49 13.51 15.99
N ASN A 136 7.66 13.67 16.63
CA ASN A 136 8.91 13.87 15.87
C ASN A 136 9.84 12.67 15.63
N ASN A 137 9.58 11.45 16.13
CA ASN A 137 10.68 10.47 16.21
C ASN A 137 10.46 9.14 15.47
N LEU A 138 9.41 8.99 14.64
CA LEU A 138 9.21 7.71 13.95
C LEU A 138 10.31 7.48 12.89
N TRP A 139 10.44 8.44 11.96
CA TRP A 139 11.38 8.35 10.84
C TRP A 139 12.83 8.77 11.19
N GLU A 140 13.04 9.46 12.32
CA GLU A 140 14.36 9.85 12.82
C GLU A 140 15.04 8.76 13.68
N LYS A 141 14.29 7.79 14.20
CA LYS A 141 14.88 6.59 14.81
C LYS A 141 15.63 5.79 13.75
N ALA A 142 16.70 5.09 14.15
CA ALA A 142 17.58 4.38 13.21
C ALA A 142 16.83 3.41 12.26
N GLU A 143 15.66 2.90 12.68
CA GLU A 143 14.84 1.96 11.92
C GLU A 143 13.32 2.22 12.14
N PRO A 144 12.68 3.17 11.42
CA PRO A 144 11.21 3.31 11.39
C PRO A 144 10.50 2.06 10.89
N PHE A 145 11.18 1.33 10.01
CA PHE A 145 10.75 0.06 9.46
C PHE A 145 11.87 -0.95 9.76
N PRO A 146 11.62 -2.02 10.53
CA PRO A 146 12.57 -3.10 10.71
C PRO A 146 12.93 -3.64 9.33
N ASN A 147 14.11 -4.24 9.19
CA ASN A 147 14.42 -5.09 8.04
C ASN A 147 13.29 -6.13 7.92
N ALA A 148 12.34 -5.86 7.04
CA ALA A 148 11.25 -6.75 6.77
C ALA A 148 11.76 -7.64 5.63
N ASP A 149 11.89 -8.93 5.91
CA ASP A 149 12.45 -9.91 4.97
C ASP A 149 11.53 -10.20 3.76
N PHE A 150 10.37 -9.53 3.69
CA PHE A 150 9.45 -9.68 2.58
C PHE A 150 10.12 -9.31 1.27
N ARG A 151 9.78 -10.06 0.22
CA ARG A 151 10.24 -9.80 -1.14
C ARG A 151 9.04 -9.62 -2.03
N VAL A 152 9.11 -8.62 -2.90
CA VAL A 152 8.05 -8.30 -3.86
C VAL A 152 8.63 -8.10 -5.26
N ASP A 153 7.98 -8.68 -6.27
CA ASP A 153 8.40 -8.50 -7.67
C ASP A 153 8.15 -7.06 -8.14
N THR A 154 6.92 -6.57 -7.98
CA THR A 154 6.51 -5.24 -8.45
C THR A 154 5.84 -4.42 -7.34
N ILE A 155 6.26 -3.16 -7.17
CA ILE A 155 5.53 -2.18 -6.36
C ILE A 155 4.87 -1.14 -7.26
N TRP A 156 3.60 -0.83 -7.00
CA TRP A 156 2.88 0.32 -7.56
C TRP A 156 2.61 1.36 -6.48
N MET A 157 2.92 2.62 -6.76
CA MET A 157 2.76 3.71 -5.80
C MET A 157 1.83 4.78 -6.33
N HIS A 158 0.80 5.07 -5.54
CA HIS A 158 -0.24 6.04 -5.84
C HIS A 158 -0.14 7.20 -4.85
N ASN A 159 -0.44 8.40 -5.33
CA ASN A 159 -0.38 9.64 -4.55
C ASN A 159 0.99 9.94 -3.92
N PHE A 160 2.08 9.44 -4.53
CA PHE A 160 3.42 9.78 -4.12
C PHE A 160 3.71 11.26 -4.39
N LYS A 161 4.24 11.95 -3.39
CA LYS A 161 4.66 13.34 -3.45
C LYS A 161 6.17 13.35 -3.33
N GLY A 162 6.88 13.68 -4.42
CA GLY A 162 8.34 13.71 -4.43
C GLY A 162 8.96 14.65 -3.38
N SER A 163 8.20 15.63 -2.91
CA SER A 163 8.58 16.56 -1.82
C SER A 163 8.29 16.04 -0.41
N ASN A 164 7.53 14.95 -0.23
CA ASN A 164 7.24 14.39 1.09
C ASN A 164 8.37 13.47 1.58
N LYS A 165 8.99 13.85 2.70
CA LYS A 165 10.17 13.16 3.25
C LYS A 165 9.85 11.76 3.76
N GLU A 166 8.70 11.56 4.39
CA GLU A 166 8.30 10.26 4.96
C GLU A 166 8.05 9.22 3.86
N GLN A 167 7.35 9.62 2.80
CA GLN A 167 7.13 8.79 1.61
C GLN A 167 8.46 8.47 0.94
N PHE A 168 9.31 9.47 0.70
CA PHE A 168 10.63 9.23 0.12
C PHE A 168 11.48 8.29 0.98
N ALA A 169 11.46 8.44 2.31
CA ALA A 169 12.20 7.59 3.23
C ALA A 169 11.73 6.13 3.20
N LEU A 170 10.41 5.89 3.23
CA LEU A 170 9.83 4.54 3.11
C LEU A 170 10.25 3.86 1.81
N VAL A 171 10.08 4.57 0.69
CA VAL A 171 10.39 4.05 -0.65
C VAL A 171 11.88 3.80 -0.81
N SER A 172 12.73 4.72 -0.35
CA SER A 172 14.19 4.54 -0.35
C SER A 172 14.60 3.27 0.40
N ARG A 173 13.93 2.96 1.52
CA ARG A 173 14.20 1.75 2.29
C ARG A 173 13.90 0.48 1.50
N PHE A 174 12.76 0.41 0.79
CA PHE A 174 12.45 -0.75 -0.07
C PHE A 174 13.52 -0.99 -1.13
N VAL A 175 14.06 0.09 -1.72
CA VAL A 175 15.15 0.01 -2.70
C VAL A 175 16.45 -0.46 -2.05
N MET A 176 16.86 0.20 -0.96
CA MET A 176 18.14 -0.09 -0.29
C MET A 176 18.19 -1.47 0.37
N GLN A 177 17.07 -1.95 0.92
CA GLN A 177 16.95 -3.28 1.52
C GLN A 177 16.75 -4.39 0.47
N LYS A 178 16.65 -4.03 -0.82
CA LYS A 178 16.40 -4.98 -1.93
C LYS A 178 15.14 -5.82 -1.72
N THR A 179 14.11 -5.24 -1.09
CA THR A 179 12.81 -5.92 -0.96
C THR A 179 12.06 -5.93 -2.29
N VAL A 180 12.31 -4.94 -3.16
CA VAL A 180 11.79 -4.91 -4.54
C VAL A 180 12.77 -5.60 -5.48
N MET A 181 12.27 -6.64 -6.14
CA MET A 181 13.10 -7.54 -6.95
C MET A 181 13.18 -7.12 -8.42
N LYS A 182 12.10 -6.60 -9.01
CA LYS A 182 12.04 -6.31 -10.46
C LYS A 182 11.68 -4.87 -10.76
N LYS A 183 10.52 -4.40 -10.29
CA LYS A 183 9.96 -3.13 -10.77
C LYS A 183 9.33 -2.30 -9.66
N MET A 184 9.54 -0.99 -9.72
CA MET A 184 8.84 0.01 -8.92
C MET A 184 8.22 1.05 -9.85
N MET A 185 6.90 1.17 -9.79
CA MET A 185 6.08 2.06 -10.62
C MET A 185 5.51 3.17 -9.75
N ILE A 186 5.85 4.43 -10.05
CA ILE A 186 5.35 5.59 -9.31
C ILE A 186 4.41 6.38 -10.20
N LYS A 187 3.14 6.49 -9.78
CA LYS A 187 2.12 7.20 -10.56
C LYS A 187 2.48 8.68 -10.66
N THR A 188 2.52 9.18 -11.88
CA THR A 188 2.78 10.60 -12.14
C THR A 188 1.55 11.47 -11.86
N SER A 189 1.75 12.79 -11.92
CA SER A 189 0.71 13.79 -11.75
C SER A 189 0.48 14.53 -13.06
N PHE A 190 -0.78 14.91 -13.34
CA PHE A 190 -1.10 15.81 -14.45
C PHE A 190 -0.64 17.25 -14.22
N ASP A 191 -0.49 17.64 -12.95
CA ASP A 191 0.10 18.92 -12.57
C ASP A 191 1.62 18.90 -12.85
N GLU A 192 2.07 19.77 -13.74
CA GLU A 192 3.46 19.86 -14.20
C GLU A 192 4.48 20.14 -13.07
N LYS A 193 4.09 20.91 -12.05
CA LYS A 193 4.97 21.16 -10.91
C LYS A 193 5.14 19.89 -10.08
N LYS A 194 4.04 19.23 -9.73
CA LYS A 194 4.05 17.96 -8.98
C LYS A 194 4.75 16.86 -9.76
N LYS A 195 4.56 16.81 -11.08
CA LYS A 195 5.25 15.89 -11.98
C LYS A 195 6.76 16.03 -11.89
N LYS A 196 7.28 17.26 -12.02
CA LYS A 196 8.73 17.54 -11.88
C LYS A 196 9.27 17.14 -10.50
N GLU A 197 8.50 17.37 -9.44
CA GLU A 197 8.87 16.93 -8.08
C GLU A 197 8.96 15.41 -7.98
N ILE A 198 7.99 14.67 -8.56
CA ILE A 198 7.99 13.20 -8.61
C ILE A 198 9.18 12.70 -9.43
N GLU A 199 9.42 13.25 -10.63
CA GLU A 199 10.52 12.86 -11.51
C GLU A 199 11.89 13.08 -10.84
N ALA A 200 12.07 14.22 -10.15
CA ALA A 200 13.29 14.49 -9.40
C ALA A 200 13.50 13.51 -8.24
N ALA A 201 12.43 13.11 -7.54
CA ALA A 201 12.50 12.08 -6.51
C ALA A 201 12.82 10.70 -7.11
N VAL A 202 12.21 10.34 -8.24
CA VAL A 202 12.49 9.10 -8.97
C VAL A 202 13.95 9.03 -9.43
N ALA A 203 14.51 10.13 -9.93
CA ALA A 203 15.93 10.21 -10.29
C ALA A 203 16.83 9.89 -9.09
N LYS A 204 16.55 10.46 -7.91
CA LYS A 204 17.29 10.14 -6.68
C LYS A 204 17.13 8.68 -6.27
N LEU A 205 15.93 8.11 -6.40
CA LEU A 205 15.69 6.70 -6.08
C LEU A 205 16.49 5.77 -7.00
N LYS A 206 16.63 6.11 -8.29
CA LYS A 206 17.45 5.35 -9.26
C LYS A 206 18.94 5.32 -8.94
N GLU A 207 19.44 6.25 -8.12
CA GLU A 207 20.84 6.29 -7.70
C GLU A 207 21.11 5.41 -6.46
N LEU A 208 20.07 4.99 -5.75
CA LEU A 208 20.16 4.14 -4.55
C LEU A 208 20.52 2.65 -4.77
N PRO A 209 20.09 1.94 -5.83
CA PRO A 209 20.25 0.49 -5.98
C PRO A 209 21.68 0.05 -6.36
N LYS A 210 22.70 0.48 -5.60
CA LYS A 210 24.08 0.01 -5.76
C LYS A 210 24.13 -1.52 -5.58
N GLY A 211 24.34 -2.25 -6.68
CA GLY A 211 24.36 -3.71 -6.71
C GLY A 211 22.97 -4.37 -6.72
N ASN A 212 21.92 -3.67 -7.16
CA ASN A 212 20.64 -4.26 -7.58
C ASN A 212 20.31 -3.77 -8.99
N GLU A 213 21.10 -4.22 -9.97
CA GLU A 213 21.03 -3.78 -11.37
C GLU A 213 19.75 -4.23 -12.08
N GLU A 214 19.05 -5.23 -11.52
CA GLU A 214 17.80 -5.77 -12.09
C GLU A 214 16.56 -4.93 -11.74
N LEU A 215 16.65 -4.03 -10.75
CA LEU A 215 15.53 -3.19 -10.33
C LEU A 215 15.33 -2.02 -11.30
N SER A 216 14.17 -1.97 -11.97
CA SER A 216 13.72 -0.78 -12.69
C SER A 216 12.78 0.08 -11.84
N ILE A 217 13.01 1.40 -11.86
CA ILE A 217 12.16 2.40 -11.18
C ILE A 217 11.64 3.34 -12.26
N GLU A 218 10.32 3.44 -12.43
CA GLU A 218 9.71 4.17 -13.55
C GLU A 218 8.48 4.96 -13.09
N CYS A 219 8.16 6.02 -13.83
CA CYS A 219 6.87 6.70 -13.70
C CYS A 219 5.85 6.07 -14.66
N PHE A 220 4.57 6.11 -14.30
CA PHE A 220 3.44 5.77 -15.20
C PHE A 220 2.29 6.76 -15.08
#